data_AF-A0A7V9MNG1-F1
#
_entry.id   AF-A0A7V9MNG1-F1
#
_cell.length_a   1.000
_cell.length_b   1.000
_cell.length_c   1.000
_cell.angle_alpha   90.00
_cell.angle_beta   90.00
_cell.angle_gamma   90.00
#
_symmetry.space_group_name_H-M   'P 1'
#
loop_
_entity.id
_entity.type
_entity.pdbx_description
1 polymer ?
#
loop_
_entity_poly.entity_id
_entity_poly.type
_entity_poly.pdbx_seq_one_letter_code
_entity_poly.pdbx_strand_id
1 'polypeptide(L)'
;MKIILFIFLALFSISFSVKGQDTIITVNGEILTGKIIEIGIKYVEFNRPSGLNASLPLLEVFMIKYANGTKEVFPGHLDTEIEAIGKSSTTDLYFKGKEDVEKYYSGTTPFCLGGISPVCLPILPIVILAYSSSNPNPSPKIVSDPTLMKNPDYMKGYKDQYRLKSVKKAALGSIIGTGAIFATYMTLIFVAATL
;
A
#
# COMPACT_ATOMS: atom_id res chain seq x y z
N MET A 1 60.33 37.48 32.92
CA MET A 1 59.80 37.57 31.54
C MET A 1 60.00 36.28 30.73
N LYS A 2 61.16 35.58 30.81
CA LYS A 2 61.43 34.33 30.05
C LYS A 2 60.43 33.18 30.32
N ILE A 3 59.98 33.00 31.56
CA ILE A 3 59.02 31.94 31.93
C ILE A 3 57.61 32.18 31.35
N ILE A 4 57.16 33.44 31.31
CA ILE A 4 55.85 33.80 30.76
C ILE A 4 55.82 33.54 29.24
N LEU A 5 56.92 33.83 28.54
CA LEU A 5 57.06 33.50 27.12
C LEU A 5 57.01 31.99 26.86
N PHE A 6 57.62 31.19 27.75
CA PHE A 6 57.61 29.74 27.66
C PHE A 6 56.22 29.14 27.88
N ILE A 7 55.45 29.70 28.82
CA ILE A 7 54.05 29.29 29.07
C ILE A 7 53.18 29.64 27.86
N PHE A 8 53.37 30.82 27.25
CA PHE A 8 52.63 31.22 26.06
C PHE A 8 52.93 30.33 24.85
N LEU A 9 54.20 29.92 24.68
CA LEU A 9 54.62 29.01 23.61
C LEU A 9 54.12 27.57 23.82
N ALA A 10 54.05 27.12 25.08
CA ALA A 10 53.48 25.83 25.44
C ALA A 10 51.96 25.78 25.18
N LEU A 11 51.24 26.86 25.52
CA LEU A 11 49.80 27.00 25.24
C LEU A 11 49.49 27.05 23.73
N PHE A 12 50.36 27.69 22.94
CA PHE A 12 50.21 27.75 21.49
C PHE A 12 50.37 26.36 20.83
N SER A 13 51.29 25.53 21.35
CA SER A 13 51.55 24.19 20.81
C SER A 13 50.39 23.20 21.00
N ILE A 14 49.59 23.36 22.06
CA ILE A 14 48.44 22.48 22.35
C ILE A 14 47.28 22.70 21.36
N SER A 15 47.20 23.88 20.74
CA SER A 15 46.08 24.28 19.87
C SER A 15 46.08 23.59 18.48
N PHE A 16 47.16 22.90 18.09
CA PHE A 16 47.29 22.28 16.78
C PHE A 16 46.75 20.84 16.68
N SER A 17 46.10 20.30 17.71
CA SER A 17 45.61 18.90 17.72
C SER A 17 44.19 18.70 17.17
N VAL A 18 43.67 19.63 16.35
CA VAL A 18 42.37 19.44 15.70
C VAL A 18 42.52 18.42 14.57
N LYS A 19 42.31 17.14 14.89
CA LYS A 19 42.16 16.09 13.88
C LYS A 19 40.85 16.32 13.12
N GLY A 20 40.96 16.79 11.88
CA GLY A 20 39.81 16.92 10.98
C GLY A 20 39.29 15.56 10.52
N GLN A 21 38.47 14.92 11.36
CA GLN A 21 37.70 13.73 10.98
C GLN A 21 36.32 14.16 10.50
N ASP A 22 35.85 13.53 9.42
CA ASP A 22 34.48 13.66 8.96
C ASP A 22 33.60 12.68 9.72
N THR A 23 32.30 12.93 9.71
CA THR A 23 31.29 12.11 10.37
C THR A 23 30.22 11.75 9.35
N ILE A 24 30.03 10.45 9.14
CA ILE A 24 29.00 9.88 8.27
C ILE A 24 27.90 9.36 9.18
N ILE A 25 26.68 9.85 8.98
CA ILE A 25 25.48 9.39 9.67
C ILE A 25 24.74 8.48 8.69
N THR A 26 24.50 7.24 9.09
CA THR A 26 23.74 6.29 8.28
C THR A 26 22.23 6.47 8.46
N VAL A 27 21.45 5.89 7.56
CA VAL A 27 19.98 5.85 7.66
C VAL A 27 19.49 5.18 8.94
N ASN A 28 20.27 4.24 9.48
CA ASN A 28 19.99 3.55 10.74
C ASN A 28 20.34 4.40 11.97
N GLY A 29 20.88 5.61 11.79
CA GLY A 29 21.35 6.47 12.86
C GLY A 29 22.73 6.10 13.41
N GLU A 30 23.46 5.20 12.75
CA GLU A 30 24.83 4.87 13.12
C GLU A 30 25.76 6.03 12.74
N ILE A 31 26.70 6.35 13.63
CA ILE A 31 27.64 7.45 13.45
C ILE A 31 29.03 6.87 13.19
N LEU A 32 29.50 7.01 11.97
CA LEU A 32 30.81 6.55 11.52
C LEU A 32 31.76 7.74 11.40
N THR A 33 32.85 7.75 12.16
CA THR A 33 33.89 8.77 12.06
C THR A 33 35.00 8.31 11.13
N GLY A 34 35.46 9.17 10.23
CA GLY A 34 36.57 8.86 9.32
C GLY A 34 36.83 9.99 8.33
N LYS A 35 37.95 9.94 7.60
CA LYS A 35 38.25 10.92 6.56
C LYS A 35 37.71 10.43 5.22
N ILE A 36 36.89 11.21 4.55
CA ILE A 36 36.36 10.84 3.24
C ILE A 36 37.47 10.91 2.18
N ILE A 37 37.57 9.86 1.38
CA ILE A 37 38.54 9.75 0.29
C ILE A 37 37.84 10.16 -1.01
N GLU A 38 36.72 9.52 -1.32
CA GLU A 38 35.98 9.72 -2.55
C GLU A 38 34.48 9.49 -2.33
N ILE A 39 33.65 10.27 -3.03
CA ILE A 39 32.21 10.05 -3.16
C ILE A 39 31.94 9.68 -4.61
N GLY A 40 31.64 8.40 -4.83
CA GLY A 40 31.21 7.89 -6.12
C GLY A 40 29.70 8.00 -6.29
N ILE A 41 29.19 7.58 -7.46
CA ILE A 41 27.76 7.60 -7.77
C ILE A 41 26.95 6.65 -6.86
N LYS A 42 27.57 5.56 -6.40
CA LYS A 42 26.90 4.49 -5.64
C LYS A 42 27.51 4.22 -4.26
N TYR A 43 28.67 4.80 -3.95
CA TYR A 43 29.42 4.48 -2.74
C TYR A 43 30.16 5.70 -2.21
N VAL A 44 30.50 5.64 -0.94
CA VAL A 44 31.39 6.57 -0.25
C VAL A 44 32.55 5.77 0.31
N GLU A 45 33.77 6.11 -0.09
CA GLU A 45 34.98 5.53 0.48
C GLU A 45 35.55 6.47 1.55
N PHE A 46 35.83 5.92 2.73
CA PHE A 46 36.37 6.67 3.86
C PHE A 46 37.43 5.87 4.61
N ASN A 47 38.41 6.57 5.14
CA ASN A 47 39.45 6.00 5.98
C ASN A 47 39.02 6.08 7.45
N ARG A 48 38.96 4.93 8.13
CA ARG A 48 38.65 4.89 9.57
C ARG A 48 39.84 5.36 10.41
N PRO A 49 39.62 5.81 11.66
CA PRO A 49 40.69 6.12 12.60
C PRO A 49 41.67 4.97 12.84
N SER A 50 41.25 3.73 12.58
CA SER A 50 42.11 2.52 12.63
C SER A 50 43.10 2.41 11.45
N GLY A 51 43.00 3.29 10.44
CA GLY A 51 43.82 3.28 9.23
C GLY A 51 43.28 2.42 8.10
N LEU A 52 42.17 1.70 8.31
CA LEU A 52 41.55 0.84 7.29
C LEU A 52 40.59 1.64 6.40
N ASN A 53 40.69 1.47 5.09
CA ASN A 53 39.72 1.98 4.13
C ASN A 53 38.43 1.15 4.20
N ALA A 54 37.30 1.84 4.31
CA ALA A 54 35.98 1.26 4.29
C ALA A 54 35.17 1.90 3.16
N SER A 55 34.37 1.07 2.47
CA SER A 55 33.42 1.52 1.47
C SER A 55 32.01 1.29 2.00
N LEU A 56 31.18 2.32 1.93
CA LEU A 56 29.78 2.27 2.34
C LEU A 56 28.89 2.59 1.14
N PRO A 57 27.79 1.85 0.89
CA PRO A 57 26.83 2.22 -0.14
C PRO A 57 26.26 3.61 0.13
N LEU A 58 26.08 4.43 -0.92
CA LEU A 58 25.44 5.74 -0.80
C LEU A 58 23.97 5.60 -0.35
N LEU A 59 23.37 4.43 -0.62
CA LEU A 59 22.06 4.01 -0.14
C LEU A 59 22.04 3.70 1.38
N GLU A 60 23.14 3.80 2.10
CA GLU A 60 23.13 3.66 3.57
C GLU A 60 23.51 4.97 4.25
N VAL A 61 23.93 5.97 3.48
CA VAL A 61 24.35 7.28 3.96
C VAL A 61 23.15 8.21 4.01
N PHE A 62 22.86 8.74 5.20
CA PHE A 62 21.85 9.79 5.37
C PHE A 62 22.48 11.18 5.24
N MET A 63 23.59 11.41 5.94
CA MET A 63 24.27 12.70 5.97
C MET A 63 25.76 12.53 6.16
N ILE A 64 26.53 13.39 5.52
CA ILE A 64 27.96 13.56 5.76
C ILE A 64 28.18 14.94 6.38
N LYS A 65 28.87 14.98 7.52
CA LYS A 65 29.36 16.20 8.15
C LYS A 65 30.89 16.22 8.05
N TYR A 66 31.40 17.15 7.28
CA TYR A 66 32.83 17.30 7.06
C TYR A 66 33.51 18.03 8.22
N ALA A 67 34.81 17.83 8.37
CA ALA A 67 35.64 18.48 9.38
C ALA A 67 35.65 20.02 9.26
N ASN A 68 35.45 20.55 8.06
CA ASN A 68 35.31 22.00 7.80
C ASN A 68 33.95 22.58 8.27
N GLY A 69 33.04 21.74 8.76
CA GLY A 69 31.70 22.12 9.20
C GLY A 69 30.64 22.12 8.10
N THR A 70 30.99 21.86 6.84
CA THR A 70 29.99 21.68 5.78
C THR A 70 29.24 20.36 5.97
N LYS A 71 27.99 20.34 5.53
CA LYS A 71 27.13 19.15 5.61
C LYS A 71 26.51 18.88 4.24
N GLU A 72 26.51 17.61 3.86
CA GLU A 72 25.84 17.10 2.67
C GLU A 72 24.80 16.09 3.10
N VAL A 73 23.56 16.29 2.65
CA VAL A 73 22.43 15.44 2.97
C VAL A 73 22.06 14.67 1.71
N PHE A 74 21.95 13.36 1.81
CA PHE A 74 21.62 12.48 0.69
C PHE A 74 20.13 12.11 0.80
N PRO A 75 19.26 12.66 -0.06
CA PRO A 75 17.81 12.49 0.07
C PRO A 75 17.29 11.09 -0.34
N GLY A 76 18.17 10.17 -0.75
CA GLY A 76 17.81 8.90 -1.41
C GLY A 76 17.01 7.85 -0.61
N HIS A 77 16.54 8.18 0.60
CA HIS A 77 15.84 7.26 1.51
C HIS A 77 14.45 7.71 1.91
N LEU A 78 14.15 9.00 1.79
CA LEU A 78 12.88 9.55 2.24
C LEU A 78 11.76 9.25 1.23
N ASP A 79 12.10 9.10 -0.05
CA ASP A 79 11.10 8.91 -1.09
C ASP A 79 10.60 7.45 -1.14
N THR A 80 11.46 6.47 -0.85
CA THR A 80 11.09 5.05 -0.92
C THR A 80 10.20 4.62 0.25
N GLU A 81 10.38 5.18 1.45
CA GLU A 81 9.57 4.84 2.62
C GLU A 81 8.22 5.59 2.60
N ILE A 82 8.18 6.83 2.11
CA ILE A 82 6.93 7.60 1.96
C ILE A 82 6.06 7.03 0.83
N GLU A 83 6.66 6.57 -0.28
CA GLU A 83 5.92 5.82 -1.31
C GLU A 83 5.52 4.43 -0.83
N ALA A 84 6.34 3.70 -0.07
CA ALA A 84 5.97 2.39 0.46
C ALA A 84 4.86 2.46 1.53
N ILE A 85 4.89 3.45 2.43
CA ILE A 85 3.85 3.67 3.44
C ILE A 85 2.55 4.17 2.81
N GLY A 86 2.64 5.08 1.81
CA GLY A 86 1.47 5.56 1.06
C GLY A 86 0.85 4.48 0.17
N LYS A 87 1.67 3.65 -0.47
CA LYS A 87 1.22 2.58 -1.37
C LYS A 87 0.79 1.32 -0.61
N SER A 88 1.40 1.00 0.53
CA SER A 88 0.90 -0.02 1.47
C SER A 88 -0.43 0.44 2.04
N SER A 89 -0.54 1.64 2.61
CA SER A 89 -1.79 2.13 3.22
C SER A 89 -2.96 2.19 2.24
N THR A 90 -2.75 2.68 1.01
CA THR A 90 -3.80 2.68 -0.04
C THR A 90 -4.21 1.26 -0.46
N THR A 91 -3.25 0.36 -0.58
CA THR A 91 -3.48 -1.04 -0.95
C THR A 91 -4.16 -1.81 0.19
N ASP A 92 -3.76 -1.57 1.43
CA ASP A 92 -4.27 -2.19 2.65
C ASP A 92 -5.73 -1.79 2.89
N LEU A 93 -6.06 -0.51 2.70
CA LEU A 93 -7.44 -0.02 2.79
C LEU A 93 -8.34 -0.62 1.71
N TYR A 94 -7.83 -0.76 0.48
CA TYR A 94 -8.55 -1.44 -0.60
C TYR A 94 -8.87 -2.89 -0.26
N PHE A 95 -7.89 -3.65 0.26
CA PHE A 95 -8.10 -5.04 0.68
C PHE A 95 -9.05 -5.15 1.88
N LYS A 96 -8.96 -4.23 2.84
CA LYS A 96 -9.88 -4.17 3.98
C LYS A 96 -11.33 -3.96 3.53
N GLY A 97 -11.57 -3.12 2.52
CA GLY A 97 -12.88 -2.94 1.90
C GLY A 97 -13.42 -4.23 1.28
N LYS A 98 -12.54 -5.05 0.67
CA LYS A 98 -12.93 -6.37 0.13
C LYS A 98 -13.34 -7.34 1.23
N GLU A 99 -12.55 -7.41 2.30
CA GLU A 99 -12.77 -8.33 3.42
C GLU A 99 -14.06 -8.01 4.19
N ASP A 100 -14.39 -6.74 4.39
CA ASP A 100 -15.62 -6.34 5.07
C ASP A 100 -16.88 -6.79 4.29
N VAL A 101 -16.87 -6.72 2.96
CA VAL A 101 -17.93 -7.30 2.13
C VAL A 101 -18.01 -8.81 2.32
N GLU A 102 -16.91 -9.48 2.65
CA GLU A 102 -16.96 -10.91 2.97
C GLU A 102 -17.68 -11.23 4.27
N LYS A 103 -17.43 -10.43 5.29
CA LYS A 103 -17.99 -10.65 6.62
C LYS A 103 -19.44 -10.18 6.75
N TYR A 104 -19.77 -9.02 6.19
CA TYR A 104 -21.02 -8.33 6.48
C TYR A 104 -22.05 -8.37 5.36
N TYR A 105 -21.68 -8.82 4.15
CA TYR A 105 -22.63 -8.89 3.03
C TYR A 105 -23.71 -9.97 3.25
N SER A 106 -24.86 -9.51 3.72
CA SER A 106 -26.11 -10.28 3.81
C SER A 106 -27.07 -9.84 2.70
N GLY A 107 -26.65 -9.94 1.44
CA GLY A 107 -27.56 -9.66 0.32
C GLY A 107 -28.64 -10.74 0.21
N THR A 108 -29.89 -10.37 0.47
CA THR A 108 -31.11 -11.13 0.12
C THR A 108 -31.36 -10.96 -1.37
N THR A 109 -31.48 -12.06 -2.12
CA THR A 109 -31.86 -12.01 -3.53
C THR A 109 -33.34 -11.63 -3.64
N PRO A 110 -33.71 -10.45 -4.17
CA PRO A 110 -35.10 -10.10 -4.36
C PRO A 110 -35.75 -11.07 -5.35
N PHE A 111 -37.02 -11.38 -5.10
CA PHE A 111 -37.83 -12.42 -5.77
C PHE A 111 -37.79 -12.36 -7.31
N CYS A 112 -37.60 -11.17 -7.90
CA CYS A 112 -37.44 -10.98 -9.35
C CYS A 112 -36.16 -11.60 -9.95
N LEU A 113 -35.14 -11.88 -9.12
CA LEU A 113 -33.91 -12.59 -9.49
C LEU A 113 -33.93 -14.07 -9.07
N GLY A 114 -34.95 -14.50 -8.32
CA GLY A 114 -35.15 -15.86 -7.83
C GLY A 114 -35.92 -16.79 -8.78
N GLY A 115 -36.17 -16.36 -10.02
CA GLY A 115 -36.38 -17.31 -11.11
C GLY A 115 -37.81 -17.81 -11.38
N ILE A 116 -38.87 -17.25 -10.79
CA ILE A 116 -40.25 -17.74 -11.04
C ILE A 116 -41.04 -16.87 -12.03
N SER A 117 -40.42 -15.89 -12.70
CA SER A 117 -41.11 -15.05 -13.70
C SER A 117 -40.62 -15.36 -15.13
N PRO A 118 -41.50 -15.82 -16.04
CA PRO A 118 -41.18 -16.08 -17.45
C PRO A 118 -40.64 -14.87 -18.23
N VAL A 119 -40.80 -13.65 -17.68
CA VAL A 119 -40.47 -12.39 -18.35
C VAL A 119 -38.97 -12.06 -18.30
N CYS A 120 -38.18 -12.68 -17.42
CA CYS A 120 -36.80 -12.25 -17.16
C CYS A 120 -35.73 -12.86 -18.10
N LEU A 121 -36.05 -13.91 -18.86
CA LEU A 121 -35.10 -14.65 -19.71
C LEU A 121 -34.39 -13.79 -20.79
N PRO A 122 -35.07 -12.94 -21.58
CA PRO A 122 -34.39 -12.10 -22.57
C PRO A 122 -33.73 -10.85 -21.95
N ILE A 123 -34.07 -10.53 -20.70
CA ILE A 123 -33.59 -9.32 -20.01
C ILE A 123 -32.33 -9.62 -19.19
N LEU A 124 -31.91 -10.89 -19.06
CA LEU A 124 -30.70 -11.35 -18.36
C LEU A 124 -29.45 -10.47 -18.59
N PRO A 125 -28.99 -10.26 -19.83
CA PRO A 125 -27.83 -9.40 -20.07
C PRO A 125 -28.12 -7.95 -19.69
N ILE A 126 -29.34 -7.45 -19.90
CA ILE A 126 -29.76 -6.08 -19.63
C ILE A 126 -29.88 -5.81 -18.11
N VAL A 127 -30.38 -6.75 -17.31
CA VAL A 127 -30.47 -6.63 -15.85
C VAL A 127 -29.08 -6.74 -15.23
N ILE A 128 -28.24 -7.67 -15.70
CA ILE A 128 -26.85 -7.76 -15.24
C ILE A 128 -26.06 -6.50 -15.62
N LEU A 129 -26.24 -5.99 -16.84
CA LEU A 129 -25.66 -4.72 -17.30
C LEU A 129 -26.19 -3.54 -16.47
N ALA A 130 -27.51 -3.41 -16.28
CA ALA A 130 -28.12 -2.32 -15.54
C ALA A 130 -27.71 -2.31 -14.06
N TYR A 131 -27.62 -3.47 -13.41
CA TYR A 131 -27.09 -3.57 -12.05
C TYR A 131 -25.58 -3.32 -11.99
N SER A 132 -24.81 -3.74 -13.00
CA SER A 132 -23.37 -3.44 -13.11
C SER A 132 -23.09 -1.95 -13.32
N SER A 133 -24.02 -1.25 -13.97
CA SER A 133 -24.00 0.20 -14.20
C SER A 133 -24.58 1.01 -13.03
N SER A 134 -25.35 0.40 -12.14
CA SER A 134 -25.87 1.07 -10.96
C SER A 134 -24.75 1.25 -9.93
N ASN A 135 -24.63 2.45 -9.34
CA ASN A 135 -23.70 2.69 -8.25
C ASN A 135 -24.35 2.18 -6.95
N PRO A 136 -23.93 1.03 -6.37
CA PRO A 136 -24.49 0.59 -5.12
C PRO A 136 -24.13 1.59 -4.03
N ASN A 137 -25.14 2.08 -3.31
CA ASN A 137 -24.96 2.90 -2.12
C ASN A 137 -25.09 1.99 -0.88
N PRO A 138 -23.97 1.54 -0.28
CA PRO A 138 -24.03 0.65 0.86
C PRO A 138 -24.57 1.39 2.09
N SER A 139 -25.57 0.79 2.75
CA SER A 139 -26.08 1.29 4.02
C SER A 139 -25.02 1.17 5.13
N PRO A 140 -24.92 2.14 6.07
CA PRO A 140 -23.89 2.17 7.12
C PRO A 140 -23.86 0.96 8.07
N LYS A 141 -24.91 0.13 8.09
CA LYS A 141 -25.06 -1.03 8.99
C LYS A 141 -24.24 -2.26 8.56
N ILE A 142 -23.42 -2.14 7.50
CA ILE A 142 -22.78 -3.27 6.80
C ILE A 142 -21.24 -3.14 6.82
N VAL A 143 -20.67 -2.31 7.70
CA VAL A 143 -19.24 -2.00 7.72
C VAL A 143 -18.67 -2.06 9.15
N SER A 144 -17.44 -2.57 9.30
CA SER A 144 -16.72 -2.67 10.58
C SER A 144 -16.56 -1.33 11.29
N ASP A 145 -16.25 -0.27 10.54
CA ASP A 145 -16.13 1.11 11.03
C ASP A 145 -16.69 2.10 9.98
N PRO A 146 -17.76 2.86 10.31
CA PRO A 146 -18.37 3.83 9.39
C PRO A 146 -17.43 4.92 8.88
N THR A 147 -16.34 5.21 9.59
CA THR A 147 -15.36 6.23 9.18
C THR A 147 -14.57 5.81 7.94
N LEU A 148 -14.40 4.50 7.73
CA LEU A 148 -13.69 3.94 6.57
C LEU A 148 -14.43 4.22 5.26
N MET A 149 -15.75 4.41 5.30
CA MET A 149 -16.56 4.72 4.12
C MET A 149 -16.22 6.08 3.49
N LYS A 150 -15.56 6.98 4.24
CA LYS A 150 -15.11 8.29 3.73
C LYS A 150 -13.84 8.16 2.87
N ASN A 151 -13.09 7.06 3.00
CA ASN A 151 -11.86 6.85 2.25
C ASN A 151 -12.16 6.30 0.84
N PRO A 152 -11.63 6.92 -0.23
CA PRO A 152 -11.92 6.51 -1.61
C PRO A 152 -11.36 5.12 -1.96
N ASP A 153 -10.20 4.75 -1.43
CA ASP A 153 -9.53 3.48 -1.74
C ASP A 153 -10.24 2.29 -1.09
N TYR A 154 -10.64 2.46 0.17
CA TYR A 154 -11.51 1.50 0.86
C TYR A 154 -12.83 1.29 0.10
N MET A 155 -13.49 2.39 -0.26
CA MET A 155 -14.79 2.33 -0.93
C MET A 155 -14.69 1.70 -2.32
N LYS A 156 -13.58 1.89 -3.02
CA LYS A 156 -13.29 1.23 -4.30
C LYS A 156 -13.27 -0.29 -4.15
N GLY A 157 -12.49 -0.81 -3.20
CA GLY A 157 -12.40 -2.26 -2.94
C GLY A 157 -13.71 -2.88 -2.48
N TYR A 158 -14.45 -2.15 -1.64
CA TYR A 158 -15.78 -2.53 -1.19
C TYR A 158 -16.77 -2.65 -2.36
N LYS A 159 -16.87 -1.61 -3.20
CA LYS A 159 -17.79 -1.60 -4.36
C LYS A 159 -17.47 -2.70 -5.37
N ASP A 160 -16.19 -2.93 -5.65
CA ASP A 160 -15.72 -3.98 -6.57
C ASP A 160 -16.24 -5.36 -6.14
N GLN A 161 -16.05 -5.72 -4.87
CA GLN A 161 -16.47 -7.03 -4.35
C GLN A 161 -17.99 -7.14 -4.18
N TYR A 162 -18.63 -6.06 -3.75
CA TYR A 162 -20.09 -6.03 -3.61
C TYR A 162 -20.78 -6.29 -4.96
N ARG A 163 -20.27 -5.70 -6.05
CA ARG A 163 -20.79 -5.92 -7.41
C ARG A 163 -20.59 -7.36 -7.86
N LEU A 164 -19.41 -7.95 -7.62
CA LEU A 164 -19.15 -9.34 -7.99
C LEU A 164 -20.07 -10.31 -7.23
N LYS A 165 -20.28 -10.11 -5.93
CA LYS A 165 -21.16 -10.98 -5.13
C LYS A 165 -22.63 -10.85 -5.52
N SER A 166 -23.10 -9.63 -5.79
CA SER A 166 -24.48 -9.39 -6.22
C SER A 166 -24.77 -10.02 -7.58
N VAL A 167 -23.86 -9.87 -8.56
CA VAL A 167 -23.98 -10.51 -9.88
C VAL A 167 -23.94 -12.03 -9.77
N LYS A 168 -23.03 -12.61 -8.97
CA LYS A 168 -22.95 -14.08 -8.79
C LYS A 168 -24.23 -14.68 -8.22
N LYS A 169 -24.80 -14.06 -7.17
CA LYS A 169 -26.07 -14.52 -6.58
C LYS A 169 -27.25 -14.36 -7.56
N ALA A 170 -27.28 -13.26 -8.31
CA ALA A 170 -28.30 -13.02 -9.33
C ALA A 170 -28.26 -14.07 -10.46
N ALA A 171 -27.07 -14.42 -10.93
CA ALA A 171 -26.89 -15.46 -11.94
C ALA A 171 -27.35 -16.84 -11.43
N LEU A 172 -27.00 -17.20 -10.18
CA LEU A 172 -27.41 -18.48 -9.58
C LEU A 172 -28.94 -18.61 -9.48
N GLY A 173 -29.62 -17.58 -8.97
CA GLY A 173 -31.09 -17.58 -8.87
C GLY A 173 -31.78 -17.70 -10.22
N SER A 174 -31.19 -17.08 -11.26
CA SER A 174 -31.72 -17.18 -12.62
C SER A 174 -31.61 -18.60 -13.21
N ILE A 175 -30.52 -19.32 -12.98
CA ILE A 175 -30.34 -20.69 -13.49
C ILE A 175 -31.41 -21.63 -12.89
N ILE A 176 -31.64 -21.51 -11.58
CA ILE A 176 -32.64 -22.32 -10.86
C ILE A 176 -34.04 -22.05 -11.43
N GLY A 177 -34.35 -20.78 -11.69
CA GLY A 177 -35.62 -20.38 -12.29
C GLY A 177 -35.90 -20.96 -13.66
N THR A 178 -34.93 -20.83 -14.57
CA THR A 178 -35.04 -21.36 -15.93
C THR A 178 -35.23 -22.88 -15.92
N GLY A 179 -34.51 -23.58 -15.04
CA GLY A 179 -34.65 -25.03 -14.87
C GLY A 179 -36.05 -25.44 -14.43
N ALA A 180 -36.65 -24.70 -13.48
CA ALA A 180 -38.01 -24.98 -13.01
C ALA A 180 -39.06 -24.78 -14.12
N ILE A 181 -38.96 -23.68 -14.88
CA ILE A 181 -39.88 -23.41 -16.01
C ILE A 181 -39.73 -24.48 -17.09
N PHE A 182 -38.51 -24.84 -17.47
CA PHE A 182 -38.26 -25.86 -18.48
C PHE A 182 -38.81 -27.24 -18.05
N ALA A 183 -38.64 -27.60 -16.78
CA ALA A 183 -39.21 -28.82 -16.22
C ALA A 183 -40.75 -28.81 -16.30
N THR A 184 -41.41 -27.71 -15.91
CA THR A 184 -42.87 -27.59 -16.01
C THR A 184 -43.37 -27.70 -17.46
N TYR A 185 -42.68 -27.07 -18.41
CA TYR A 185 -43.03 -27.13 -19.82
C TYR A 185 -42.88 -28.55 -20.39
N MET A 186 -41.80 -29.26 -20.03
CA MET A 186 -41.61 -30.66 -20.42
C MET A 186 -42.68 -31.58 -19.85
N THR A 187 -43.12 -31.35 -18.61
CA THR A 187 -44.23 -32.13 -18.02
C THR A 187 -45.55 -31.90 -18.76
N LEU A 188 -45.84 -30.66 -19.17
CA LEU A 188 -47.05 -30.35 -19.94
C LEU A 188 -47.06 -31.01 -21.32
N ILE A 189 -45.91 -30.98 -22.03
CA ILE A 189 -45.78 -31.66 -23.33
C ILE A 189 -45.98 -33.17 -23.18
N PHE A 190 -45.36 -33.77 -22.16
CA PHE A 190 -45.49 -35.21 -21.92
C PHE A 190 -46.93 -35.63 -21.66
N VAL A 191 -47.66 -34.88 -20.81
CA VAL A 191 -49.08 -35.13 -20.53
C VAL A 191 -49.93 -34.98 -21.80
N ALA A 192 -49.69 -33.95 -22.60
CA ALA A 192 -50.39 -33.73 -23.86
C ALA A 192 -50.10 -34.81 -24.92
N ALA A 193 -48.91 -35.45 -24.88
CA ALA A 193 -48.56 -36.54 -25.79
C ALA A 193 -49.17 -37.90 -25.37
N THR A 194 -49.59 -38.04 -24.10
CA THR A 194 -50.24 -39.26 -23.58
C THR A 194 -51.77 -39.24 -23.62
N LEU A 195 -52.36 -38.07 -23.89
CA LEU A 195 -53.81 -37.84 -24.06
C LEU A 195 -54.20 -38.01 -25.53
#